data_AF-A0AAN1ANV0-F1
#
_entry.id   AF-A0AAN1ANV0-F1
#
_cell.length_a   1.000
_cell.length_b   1.000
_cell.length_c   1.000
_cell.angle_alpha   90.00
_cell.angle_beta   90.00
_cell.angle_gamma   90.00
#
_symmetry.space_group_name_H-M   'P 1'
#
loop_
_entity.id
_entity.type
_entity.pdbx_description
1 polymer ?
#
loop_
_entity_poly.entity_id
_entity_poly.type
_entity_poly.pdbx_seq_one_letter_code
_entity_poly.pdbx_strand_id
1 'polypeptide(L)'
;MFANRFTARLDACTLTGALKRNLLLSLAEEGFFCPCWSQDILDETKRTIAGIIAGHAPELTTTEAEDRTQRACNSIIHAFPEAMVMEYGHLAPHNHQLPDPADAPAIAAASITPSTSIICNV
;
A
#
# COMPACT_ATOMS: atom_id res chain seq x y z
N MET A 1 -7.93 -27.03 6.83
CA MET A 1 -6.49 -26.96 7.16
C MET A 1 -6.09 -25.50 7.03
N PHE A 2 -6.00 -24.77 8.14
CA PHE A 2 -5.65 -23.35 8.15
C PHE A 2 -4.15 -23.23 7.92
N ALA A 3 -3.72 -23.14 6.67
CA ALA A 3 -2.40 -22.63 6.37
C ALA A 3 -2.39 -21.17 6.83
N ASN A 4 -1.59 -20.86 7.84
CA ASN A 4 -1.26 -19.50 8.24
C ASN A 4 -0.63 -18.82 7.02
N ARG A 5 -1.45 -18.17 6.18
CA ARG A 5 -0.98 -17.53 4.95
C ARG A 5 -0.13 -16.34 5.39
N PHE A 6 1.08 -16.29 4.87
CA PHE A 6 2.03 -15.22 5.12
C PHE A 6 1.39 -13.87 4.78
N THR A 7 1.47 -12.89 5.68
CA THR A 7 0.93 -11.54 5.46
C THR A 7 2.03 -10.65 4.90
N ALA A 8 1.75 -9.92 3.82
CA ALA A 8 2.70 -8.99 3.23
C ALA A 8 2.12 -7.57 3.18
N ARG A 9 2.86 -6.61 3.75
CA ARG A 9 2.49 -5.20 3.67
C ARG A 9 2.95 -4.61 2.35
N LEU A 10 2.00 -4.16 1.54
CA LEU A 10 2.28 -3.57 0.23
C LEU A 10 2.50 -2.07 0.39
N ASP A 11 3.62 -1.56 -0.10
CA ASP A 11 3.93 -0.14 -0.08
C ASP A 11 3.29 0.61 -1.26
N ALA A 12 3.14 1.93 -1.14
CA ALA A 12 2.55 2.78 -2.17
C ALA A 12 3.30 2.69 -3.50
N CYS A 13 4.63 2.57 -3.47
CA CYS A 13 5.44 2.39 -4.68
C CYS A 13 5.13 1.08 -5.43
N THR A 14 4.54 0.08 -4.77
CA THR A 14 4.12 -1.19 -5.38
C THR A 14 2.70 -1.13 -5.92
N LEU A 15 1.82 -0.37 -5.27
CA LEU A 15 0.40 -0.21 -5.64
C LEU A 15 0.17 0.82 -6.74
N THR A 16 1.08 1.79 -6.91
CA THR A 16 1.00 2.87 -7.90
C THR A 16 1.22 2.40 -9.33
N GLY A 17 2.18 1.50 -9.55
CA GLY A 17 2.50 0.97 -10.88
C GLY A 17 1.53 -0.15 -11.30
N ALA A 18 0.81 0.03 -12.42
CA ALA A 18 -0.20 -0.92 -12.88
C ALA A 18 0.32 -2.37 -13.00
N LEU A 19 1.52 -2.58 -13.55
CA LEU A 19 2.10 -3.91 -13.70
C LEU A 19 2.41 -4.56 -12.35
N LYS A 20 3.13 -3.85 -11.47
CA LYS A 20 3.53 -4.33 -10.14
C LYS A 20 2.30 -4.66 -9.29
N ARG A 21 1.35 -3.73 -9.23
CA ARG A 21 0.08 -3.90 -8.53
C ARG A 21 -0.64 -5.14 -9.03
N ASN A 22 -0.87 -5.25 -10.34
CA ASN A 22 -1.65 -6.37 -10.89
C ASN A 22 -0.97 -7.71 -10.62
N LEU A 23 0.35 -7.80 -10.77
CA LEU A 23 1.10 -9.02 -10.44
C LEU A 23 0.94 -9.41 -8.96
N LEU A 24 1.19 -8.47 -8.04
CA LEU A 24 1.12 -8.73 -6.61
C LEU A 24 -0.30 -9.07 -6.16
N LEU A 25 -1.30 -8.35 -6.66
CA LEU A 25 -2.70 -8.61 -6.34
C LEU A 25 -3.20 -9.93 -6.93
N SER A 26 -2.76 -10.33 -8.14
CA SER A 26 -3.08 -11.66 -8.68
C SER A 26 -2.42 -12.79 -7.89
N LEU A 27 -1.18 -12.62 -7.40
CA LEU A 27 -0.54 -13.60 -6.52
C LEU A 27 -1.26 -13.69 -5.16
N ALA A 28 -1.72 -12.57 -4.62
CA ALA A 28 -2.55 -12.54 -3.43
C ALA A 28 -3.90 -13.26 -3.64
N GLU A 29 -4.54 -13.06 -4.79
CA GLU A 29 -5.80 -13.70 -5.17
C GLU A 29 -5.68 -15.23 -5.24
N GLU A 30 -4.57 -15.73 -5.81
CA GLU A 30 -4.22 -17.17 -5.80
C GLU A 30 -3.76 -17.67 -4.42
N GLY A 31 -3.72 -16.80 -3.42
CA GLY A 31 -3.49 -17.14 -2.03
C GLY A 31 -2.03 -17.42 -1.67
N PHE A 32 -1.07 -16.92 -2.46
CA PHE A 32 0.36 -16.99 -2.14
C PHE A 32 0.71 -16.19 -0.87
N PHE A 33 -0.03 -15.12 -0.59
CA PHE A 33 0.07 -14.32 0.63
C PHE A 33 -1.23 -13.55 0.90
N CYS A 34 -1.38 -13.00 2.10
CA CYS A 34 -2.44 -12.05 2.45
C CYS A 34 -1.91 -10.62 2.36
N PRO A 35 -2.38 -9.79 1.42
CA PRO A 35 -1.93 -8.41 1.33
C PRO A 35 -2.47 -7.60 2.52
N CYS A 36 -1.70 -6.62 2.97
CA CYS A 36 -2.19 -5.60 3.89
C CYS A 36 -1.62 -4.21 3.57
N TRP A 37 -2.38 -3.17 3.92
CA TRP A 37 -2.00 -1.77 3.79
C TRP A 37 -2.70 -0.91 4.83
N SER A 38 -2.10 0.23 5.16
CA SER A 38 -2.72 1.26 5.99
C SER A 38 -3.41 2.32 5.14
N GLN A 39 -4.22 3.18 5.79
CA GLN A 39 -4.80 4.34 5.13
C GLN A 39 -3.73 5.27 4.54
N ASP A 40 -2.62 5.51 5.26
CA ASP A 40 -1.51 6.35 4.81
C ASP A 40 -0.88 5.85 3.50
N ILE A 41 -0.74 4.53 3.35
CA ILE A 41 -0.25 3.92 2.11
C ILE A 41 -1.22 4.15 0.96
N LEU A 42 -2.53 4.05 1.19
CA LEU A 42 -3.53 4.31 0.16
C LEU A 42 -3.58 5.79 -0.24
N ASP A 43 -3.43 6.69 0.73
CA ASP A 43 -3.37 8.13 0.48
C ASP A 43 -2.12 8.49 -0.34
N GLU A 44 -0.97 7.91 -0.02
CA GLU A 44 0.24 8.07 -0.81
C GLU A 44 0.09 7.47 -2.22
N THR A 45 -0.51 6.28 -2.32
CA THR A 45 -0.83 5.65 -3.60
C THR A 45 -1.69 6.57 -4.45
N LYS A 46 -2.71 7.20 -3.86
CA LYS A 46 -3.61 8.15 -4.53
C LYS A 46 -2.85 9.37 -5.05
N ARG A 47 -1.99 9.99 -4.22
CA ARG A 47 -1.18 11.15 -4.60
C ARG A 47 -0.25 10.83 -5.77
N THR A 48 0.45 9.70 -5.68
CA THR A 48 1.41 9.30 -6.73
C THR A 48 0.70 8.93 -8.04
N ILE A 49 -0.45 8.23 -8.01
CA ILE A 49 -1.24 7.95 -9.23
C ILE A 49 -1.72 9.25 -9.89
N ALA A 50 -2.19 10.22 -9.10
CA ALA A 50 -2.61 11.52 -9.62
C ALA A 50 -1.45 12.24 -10.32
N GLY A 51 -0.25 12.25 -9.71
CA GLY A 51 0.95 12.81 -10.31
C GLY A 51 1.38 12.12 -11.61
N ILE A 52 1.30 10.78 -11.66
CA ILE A 52 1.58 10.01 -12.88
C ILE A 52 0.61 10.37 -14.01
N ILE A 53 -0.70 10.46 -13.71
CA ILE A 53 -1.72 10.81 -14.70
C ILE A 53 -1.50 12.22 -15.23
N ALA A 54 -1.25 13.19 -14.34
CA ALA A 54 -0.96 14.57 -14.74
C ALA A 54 0.29 14.68 -15.62
N GLY A 55 1.32 13.86 -15.36
CA GLY A 55 2.54 13.83 -16.16
C GLY A 55 2.39 13.14 -17.53
N HIS A 56 1.55 12.12 -17.65
CA HIS A 56 1.39 11.33 -18.90
C HIS A 56 0.23 11.78 -19.78
N ALA A 57 -0.75 12.49 -19.23
CA ALA A 57 -1.94 12.96 -19.95
C ALA A 57 -2.26 14.42 -19.55
N PRO A 58 -1.37 15.37 -19.87
CA PRO A 58 -1.51 16.79 -19.49
C PRO A 58 -2.74 17.46 -20.11
N GLU A 59 -3.33 16.86 -21.15
CA GLU A 59 -4.55 17.33 -21.82
C GLU A 59 -5.84 17.06 -21.04
N LEU A 60 -5.79 16.22 -20.01
CA LEU A 60 -6.95 15.92 -19.18
C LEU A 60 -7.37 17.12 -18.35
N THR A 61 -8.68 17.29 -18.21
CA THR A 61 -9.22 18.20 -17.19
C THR A 61 -8.89 17.68 -15.79
N THR A 62 -8.86 18.58 -14.80
CA THR A 62 -8.66 18.21 -13.38
C THR A 62 -9.65 17.13 -12.94
N THR A 63 -10.92 17.27 -13.32
CA THR A 63 -11.96 16.30 -12.98
C THR A 63 -11.71 14.92 -13.60
N GLU A 64 -11.30 14.84 -14.87
CA GLU A 64 -11.01 13.56 -15.50
C GLU A 64 -9.80 12.85 -14.87
N ALA A 65 -8.77 13.61 -14.49
CA ALA A 65 -7.60 13.08 -13.80
C ALA A 65 -7.97 12.56 -12.40
N GLU A 66 -8.80 13.31 -11.66
CA GLU A 66 -9.34 12.89 -10.37
C GLU A 66 -10.19 11.62 -10.49
N ASP A 67 -11.09 11.55 -11.47
CA ASP A 67 -11.94 10.38 -11.72
C ASP A 67 -11.12 9.14 -12.09
N ARG A 68 -10.05 9.29 -12.88
CA ARG A 68 -9.13 8.18 -13.19
C ARG A 68 -8.38 7.73 -11.94
N THR A 69 -7.89 8.67 -11.15
CA THR A 69 -7.20 8.38 -9.88
C THR A 69 -8.13 7.63 -8.93
N GLN A 70 -9.34 8.14 -8.73
CA GLN A 70 -10.31 7.54 -7.81
C GLN A 70 -10.72 6.14 -8.26
N ARG A 71 -10.91 5.92 -9.57
CA ARG A 71 -11.17 4.57 -10.12
C ARG A 71 -10.03 3.60 -9.83
N ALA A 72 -8.78 4.03 -9.98
CA ALA A 72 -7.61 3.18 -9.70
C ALA A 72 -7.49 2.83 -8.21
N CYS A 73 -7.75 3.79 -7.31
CA CYS A 73 -7.77 3.52 -5.86
C CYS A 73 -8.93 2.60 -5.48
N ASN A 74 -10.13 2.85 -6.01
CA ASN A 74 -11.30 2.02 -5.72
C ASN A 74 -11.10 0.57 -6.18
N SER A 75 -10.42 0.34 -7.31
CA SER A 75 -10.16 -1.03 -7.76
C SER A 75 -9.20 -1.79 -6.83
N ILE A 76 -8.23 -1.10 -6.20
CA ILE A 76 -7.34 -1.71 -5.19
C ILE A 76 -8.16 -2.13 -3.97
N ILE A 77 -8.96 -1.20 -3.43
CA ILE A 77 -9.75 -1.42 -2.21
C ILE A 77 -10.81 -2.50 -2.44
N HIS A 78 -11.47 -2.49 -3.59
CA HIS A 78 -12.49 -3.48 -3.92
C HIS A 78 -11.91 -4.88 -4.15
N ALA A 79 -10.67 -4.99 -4.61
CA ALA A 79 -10.03 -6.29 -4.83
C ALA A 79 -9.76 -7.03 -3.51
N PHE A 80 -9.38 -6.30 -2.44
CA PHE A 80 -9.11 -6.88 -1.13
C PHE A 80 -9.64 -5.97 0.00
N PRO A 81 -10.96 -5.98 0.27
CA PRO A 81 -11.55 -5.16 1.33
C PRO A 81 -10.96 -5.45 2.73
N GLU A 82 -10.50 -6.68 2.96
CA GLU A 82 -9.91 -7.16 4.20
C GLU A 82 -8.44 -6.78 4.40
N ALA A 83 -7.77 -6.25 3.37
CA ALA A 83 -6.36 -5.87 3.45
C ALA A 83 -6.12 -4.55 4.21
N MET A 84 -7.18 -3.78 4.48
CA MET A 84 -7.08 -2.58 5.30
C MET A 84 -6.78 -2.94 6.75
N VAL A 85 -5.61 -2.55 7.23
CA VAL A 85 -5.22 -2.71 8.64
C VAL A 85 -5.33 -1.36 9.34
N MET A 86 -6.14 -1.31 10.39
CA MET A 86 -6.17 -0.18 11.31
C MET A 86 -4.85 -0.16 12.09
N GLU A 87 -4.01 0.85 11.87
CA GLU A 87 -2.82 1.03 12.70
C GLU A 87 -3.26 1.46 14.10
N TYR A 88 -3.05 0.57 15.08
CA TYR A 88 -3.14 0.95 16.49
C TYR A 88 -1.93 1.82 16.83
N GLY A 89 -2.08 3.15 16.70
CA GLY A 89 -1.06 4.17 16.98
C GLY A 89 -0.56 4.27 18.43
N HIS A 90 -0.65 3.19 19.23
CA HIS A 90 -0.23 3.14 20.64
C HIS A 90 0.97 2.21 20.86
N LEU A 91 1.21 1.19 20.03
CA LEU A 91 2.32 0.25 20.28
C LEU A 91 3.63 0.69 19.59
N ALA A 92 3.95 1.98 19.61
CA ALA A 92 5.32 2.42 19.33
C ALA A 92 6.22 1.87 20.45
N PRO A 93 7.17 0.96 20.16
CA PRO A 93 8.13 0.54 21.16
C PRO A 93 8.96 1.76 21.56
N HIS A 94 9.16 1.89 22.85
CA HIS A 94 10.06 2.86 23.46
C HIS A 94 11.38 2.98 22.68
N ASN A 95 11.66 4.21 22.24
CA ASN A 95 13.00 4.78 22.17
C ASN A 95 14.05 3.95 21.40
N HIS A 96 13.97 3.95 20.06
CA HIS A 96 15.15 3.70 19.23
C HIS A 96 15.35 4.91 18.33
N GLN A 97 16.40 5.69 18.59
CA GLN A 97 16.79 6.82 17.74
C GLN A 97 17.22 6.27 16.39
N LEU A 98 16.39 6.51 15.37
CA LEU A 98 16.67 6.14 13.99
C LEU A 98 17.64 7.14 13.36
N PRO A 99 18.55 6.68 12.48
CA PRO A 99 19.49 7.55 11.76
C PRO A 99 18.80 8.54 10.81
N ASP A 100 17.61 8.19 10.29
CA ASP A 100 16.78 9.05 9.44
C ASP A 100 15.34 9.12 10.01
N PRO A 101 14.84 10.32 10.35
CA PRO A 101 13.46 10.53 10.80
C PRO A 101 12.38 10.11 9.79
N ALA A 102 12.72 9.97 8.50
CA ALA A 102 11.78 9.59 7.45
C ALA A 102 11.38 8.10 7.48
N ASP A 103 12.17 7.25 8.13
CA ASP A 103 11.97 5.78 8.15
C ASP A 103 11.14 5.29 9.36
N ALA A 104 10.82 6.19 10.29
CA ALA A 104 10.03 5.87 11.49
C ALA A 104 8.65 5.26 11.19
N PRO A 105 7.88 5.72 10.17
CA PRO A 105 6.57 5.12 9.84
C PRO A 105 6.69 3.68 9.33
N ALA A 106 7.74 3.38 8.54
CA ALA A 106 7.94 2.06 7.93
C ALA A 106 8.26 0.97 8.97
N ILE A 107 8.89 1.33 10.09
CA ILE A 107 9.27 0.36 11.15
C ILE A 107 8.13 0.15 12.16
N ALA A 108 7.36 1.18 12.52
CA ALA A 108 6.21 1.04 13.41
C ALA A 108 5.14 0.08 12.84
N ALA A 109 5.03 0.06 11.51
CA ALA A 109 4.21 -0.86 10.74
C ALA A 109 4.59 -2.34 10.88
N ALA A 110 5.90 -2.64 10.98
CA ALA A 110 6.42 -4.01 11.01
C ALA A 110 6.17 -4.71 12.36
N SER A 111 6.04 -3.96 13.46
CA SER A 111 5.83 -4.51 14.81
C SER A 111 4.39 -4.95 15.11
N ILE A 112 3.43 -4.69 14.20
CA ILE A 112 1.99 -4.89 14.45
C ILE A 112 1.53 -6.32 14.10
N THR A 113 2.35 -7.10 13.40
CA THR A 113 2.05 -8.51 13.12
C THR A 113 3.36 -9.31 13.13
N PRO A 114 3.47 -10.40 13.91
CA PRO A 114 4.76 -11.09 14.12
C PRO A 114 5.33 -11.79 12.87
N SER A 115 4.79 -11.56 11.67
CA SER A 115 5.22 -12.21 10.42
C SER A 115 4.98 -11.37 9.16
N THR A 116 4.97 -10.03 9.25
CA THR A 116 4.75 -9.16 8.08
C THR A 116 6.07 -8.82 7.41
N SER A 117 6.31 -9.27 6.18
CA SER A 117 7.35 -8.63 5.34
C SER A 117 6.79 -7.44 4.59
N ILE A 118 7.63 -6.42 4.43
CA ILE A 118 7.31 -5.21 3.68
C ILE A 118 7.79 -5.40 2.25
N ILE A 119 6.91 -5.18 1.28
CA ILE A 119 7.28 -5.18 -0.13
C ILE A 119 7.38 -3.72 -0.57
N CYS A 120 8.62 -3.24 -0.69
CA CYS A 120 8.99 -1.94 -1.24
C CYS A 120 9.86 -2.13 -2.49
N ASN A 121 9.92 -1.11 -3.35
CA ASN A 121 10.91 -1.06 -4.42
C ASN A 121 12.22 -0.50 -3.83
N VAL A 122 13.31 -1.27 -3.91
CA VAL A 122 14.67 -0.77 -3.61
C VAL A 122 15.14 0.17 -4.73
#